data_AF-A0A524GG06-F1
#
_entry.id   AF-A0A524GG06-F1
#
_cell.length_a   1.000
_cell.length_b   1.000
_cell.length_c   1.000
_cell.angle_alpha   90.00
_cell.angle_beta   90.00
_cell.angle_gamma   90.00
#
_symmetry.space_group_name_H-M   'P 1'
#
loop_
_entity.id
_entity.type
_entity.pdbx_description
1 polymer ?
#
loop_
_entity_poly.entity_id
_entity_poly.type
_entity_poly.pdbx_seq_one_letter_code
_entity_poly.pdbx_strand_id
1 'polypeptide(L)'
;GGSKGCLAGQLICLIDVDGNVLPCSYFPMSAGNIREKSFKDIWENSTLFHDLRDFKAYKGRCGSCEYVSVCGGCRARAYAMHGDYMAEEPFCSHVPAKLK
;
A
#
# COMPACT_ATOMS: atom_id res chain seq x y z
N GLY A 1 -17.25 9.08 7.68
CA GLY A 1 -16.00 8.31 7.64
C GLY A 1 -15.42 8.42 6.24
N GLY A 2 -14.35 9.19 6.08
CA GLY A 2 -13.78 9.52 4.76
C GLY A 2 -12.85 8.44 4.27
N SER A 3 -13.16 7.84 3.12
CA SER A 3 -12.24 6.99 2.40
C SER A 3 -11.07 7.83 1.88
N LYS A 4 -9.90 7.62 2.48
CA LYS A 4 -8.61 8.17 2.04
C LYS A 4 -8.06 7.22 0.97
N GLY A 5 -7.95 7.65 -0.28
CA GLY A 5 -7.00 7.10 -1.24
C GLY A 5 -6.96 5.57 -1.39
N CYS A 6 -5.76 5.02 -1.50
CA CYS A 6 -5.54 3.56 -1.50
C CYS A 6 -5.90 2.95 -0.14
N LEU A 7 -6.90 2.05 -0.13
CA LEU A 7 -7.40 1.38 1.09
C LEU A 7 -6.65 0.10 1.45
N ALA A 8 -5.84 -0.41 0.52
CA ALA A 8 -5.16 -1.70 0.60
C ALA A 8 -4.22 -1.76 1.81
N GLY A 9 -4.40 -2.74 2.70
CA GLY A 9 -3.64 -2.88 3.93
C GLY A 9 -3.97 -1.85 5.02
N GLN A 10 -4.85 -0.88 4.75
CA GLN A 10 -5.25 0.16 5.71
C GLN A 10 -6.62 -0.12 6.33
N LEU A 11 -7.60 -0.43 5.47
CA LEU A 11 -8.98 -0.73 5.88
C LEU A 11 -9.47 -2.06 5.32
N ILE A 12 -8.84 -2.53 4.24
CA ILE A 12 -9.18 -3.80 3.59
C ILE A 12 -7.94 -4.67 3.42
N CYS A 13 -8.17 -5.96 3.35
CA CYS A 13 -7.26 -6.95 2.79
C CYS A 13 -8.10 -8.01 2.06
N LEU A 14 -7.44 -8.78 1.20
CA LEU A 14 -7.99 -9.97 0.58
C LEU A 14 -7.36 -11.20 1.25
N ILE A 15 -8.15 -12.25 1.44
CA ILE A 15 -7.62 -13.59 1.77
C ILE A 15 -7.93 -14.48 0.57
N ASP A 16 -6.90 -15.08 -0.03
CA ASP A 16 -7.06 -15.98 -1.17
C ASP A 16 -7.44 -17.41 -0.73
N VAL A 17 -7.63 -18.31 -1.70
CA VAL A 17 -8.00 -19.71 -1.47
C VAL A 17 -6.92 -20.51 -0.74
N ASP A 18 -5.66 -20.05 -0.83
CA ASP A 18 -4.50 -20.63 -0.16
C ASP A 18 -4.27 -20.04 1.23
N GLY A 19 -5.13 -19.10 1.66
CA GLY A 19 -5.06 -18.47 2.98
C GLY A 19 -4.05 -17.31 3.07
N ASN A 20 -3.48 -16.87 1.95
CA ASN A 20 -2.57 -15.72 1.94
C ASN A 20 -3.36 -14.44 2.15
N VAL A 21 -2.89 -13.59 3.06
CA VAL A 21 -3.45 -12.26 3.31
C VAL A 21 -2.72 -11.26 2.42
N LEU A 22 -3.44 -10.66 1.48
CA LEU A 22 -2.95 -9.71 0.49
C LEU A 22 -3.54 -8.32 0.76
N PRO A 23 -2.83 -7.21 0.46
CA PRO A 23 -3.39 -5.86 0.62
C PRO A 23 -4.66 -5.59 -0.21
N CYS A 24 -4.72 -6.08 -1.45
CA CYS A 24 -5.90 -6.03 -2.32
C CYS A 24 -5.79 -7.10 -3.42
N SER A 25 -6.84 -7.27 -4.23
CA SER A 25 -6.91 -8.28 -5.30
C SER A 25 -5.88 -8.14 -6.42
N TYR A 26 -5.23 -6.98 -6.53
CA TYR A 26 -4.23 -6.72 -7.57
C TYR A 26 -2.80 -6.74 -7.03
N PHE A 27 -2.61 -6.90 -5.71
CA PHE A 27 -1.31 -6.79 -5.09
C PHE A 27 -0.66 -8.19 -4.99
N PRO A 28 0.54 -8.41 -5.56
CA PRO A 28 1.07 -9.76 -5.72
C PRO A 28 1.82 -10.31 -4.50
N MET A 29 2.12 -9.48 -3.49
CA MET A 29 2.85 -9.94 -2.29
C MET A 29 1.92 -10.13 -1.09
N SER A 30 2.15 -11.22 -0.38
CA SER A 30 1.43 -11.56 0.85
C SER A 30 2.06 -10.91 2.08
N ALA A 31 1.21 -10.46 3.00
CA ALA A 31 1.57 -10.05 4.35
C ALA A 31 1.78 -11.25 5.30
N GLY A 32 1.36 -12.46 4.90
CA GLY A 32 1.42 -13.69 5.67
C GLY A 32 0.25 -14.63 5.35
N ASN A 33 0.27 -15.83 5.94
CA ASN A 33 -0.78 -16.83 5.72
C ASN A 33 -1.56 -17.14 7.01
N ILE A 34 -2.90 -17.15 6.94
CA ILE A 34 -3.78 -17.38 8.11
C ILE A 34 -3.66 -18.79 8.71
N ARG A 35 -3.08 -19.73 7.97
CA ARG A 35 -2.82 -21.10 8.43
C ARG A 35 -1.57 -21.18 9.31
N GLU A 36 -0.72 -20.17 9.28
CA GLU A 36 0.55 -20.10 10.03
C GLU A 36 0.49 -19.11 11.20
N LYS A 37 -0.18 -17.97 11.00
CA LYS A 37 -0.30 -16.90 12.00
C LYS A 37 -1.74 -16.45 12.12
N SER A 38 -2.12 -15.94 13.29
CA SER A 38 -3.45 -15.35 13.47
C SER A 38 -3.63 -14.15 12.53
N PHE A 39 -4.86 -13.96 12.03
CA PHE A 39 -5.17 -12.78 11.20
C PHE A 39 -4.81 -11.47 11.90
N LYS A 40 -5.05 -11.37 13.22
CA LYS A 40 -4.69 -10.19 14.02
C LYS A 40 -3.20 -9.90 13.97
N ASP A 41 -2.36 -10.92 14.13
CA ASP A 41 -0.91 -10.77 14.08
C ASP A 41 -0.44 -10.31 12.69
N ILE A 42 -0.96 -10.92 11.62
CA ILE A 42 -0.64 -10.51 10.25
C ILE A 42 -1.09 -9.05 10.01
N TRP A 43 -2.31 -8.71 10.43
CA TRP A 43 -2.87 -7.38 10.24
C TRP A 43 -2.10 -6.32 11.03
N GLU A 44 -1.78 -6.57 12.28
CA GLU A 44 -1.18 -5.59 13.19
C GLU A 44 0.34 -5.53 13.11
N ASN A 45 1.03 -6.60 12.69
CA ASN A 45 2.50 -6.72 12.83
C ASN A 45 3.24 -7.08 11.53
N SER A 46 2.57 -7.33 10.40
CA SER A 46 3.31 -7.59 9.15
C SER A 46 4.02 -6.34 8.64
N THR A 47 5.28 -6.52 8.20
CA THR A 47 6.08 -5.44 7.59
C THR A 47 5.36 -4.82 6.42
N LEU A 48 4.76 -5.63 5.53
CA LEU A 48 4.03 -5.13 4.38
C LEU A 48 2.89 -4.18 4.75
N PHE A 49 2.06 -4.52 5.74
CA PHE A 49 0.98 -3.62 6.15
C PHE A 49 1.47 -2.42 6.95
N HIS A 50 2.56 -2.54 7.70
CA HIS A 50 3.22 -1.38 8.32
C HIS A 50 3.69 -0.39 7.27
N ASP A 51 4.43 -0.85 6.26
CA ASP A 51 4.93 -0.02 5.17
C ASP A 51 3.78 0.70 4.44
N LEU A 52 2.70 -0.03 4.11
CA LEU A 52 1.56 0.54 3.39
C LEU A 52 0.79 1.59 4.20
N ARG A 53 0.87 1.55 5.53
CA ARG A 53 0.29 2.53 6.45
C ARG A 53 1.25 3.68 6.77
N ASP A 54 2.54 3.52 6.51
CA ASP A 54 3.53 4.58 6.67
C ASP A 54 3.66 5.43 5.40
N PHE A 55 2.73 6.36 5.23
CA PHE A 55 2.75 7.32 4.13
C PHE A 55 4.02 8.19 4.08
N LYS A 56 4.75 8.35 5.19
CA LYS A 56 5.96 9.16 5.23
C LYS A 56 7.14 8.44 4.56
N ALA A 57 7.09 7.11 4.50
CA ALA A 57 8.12 6.29 3.87
C ALA A 57 7.95 6.15 2.36
N TYR A 58 6.89 6.72 1.77
CA TYR A 58 6.68 6.65 0.32
C TYR A 58 7.77 7.44 -0.40
N LYS A 59 8.17 6.96 -1.58
CA LYS A 59 9.29 7.50 -2.37
C LYS A 59 8.77 8.33 -3.55
N GLY A 60 9.70 8.94 -4.27
CA GLY A 60 9.42 9.71 -5.49
C GLY A 60 8.45 10.87 -5.25
N ARG A 61 7.62 11.17 -6.25
CA ARG A 61 6.60 12.23 -6.15
C ARG A 61 5.63 12.01 -4.98
N CYS A 62 5.21 10.78 -4.71
CA CYS A 62 4.29 10.49 -3.61
C CYS A 62 4.87 10.84 -2.23
N GLY A 63 6.17 10.60 -2.02
CA GLY A 63 6.86 10.97 -0.77
C GLY A 63 6.94 12.47 -0.48
N SER A 64 6.90 13.30 -1.54
CA SER A 64 6.91 14.76 -1.42
C SER A 64 5.53 15.40 -1.57
N CYS A 65 4.49 14.60 -1.81
CA CYS A 65 3.15 15.07 -2.17
C CYS A 65 2.37 15.60 -0.97
N GLU A 66 1.84 16.81 -1.11
CA GLU A 66 0.94 17.46 -0.15
C GLU A 66 -0.38 16.69 0.06
N TYR A 67 -0.76 15.82 -0.87
CA TYR A 67 -1.98 15.01 -0.83
C TYR A 67 -1.74 13.55 -0.42
N VAL A 68 -0.52 13.19 0.03
CA VAL A 68 -0.19 11.78 0.32
C VAL A 68 -1.11 11.18 1.40
N SER A 69 -1.56 11.98 2.36
CA SER A 69 -2.45 11.56 3.46
C SER A 69 -3.89 11.26 3.04
N VAL A 70 -4.29 11.68 1.83
CA VAL A 70 -5.64 11.46 1.27
C VAL A 70 -5.64 10.62 0.01
N CYS A 71 -4.52 10.49 -0.71
CA CYS A 71 -4.44 9.74 -1.97
C CYS A 71 -3.58 8.48 -1.84
N GLY A 72 -2.30 8.63 -1.46
CA GLY A 72 -1.31 7.53 -1.42
C GLY A 72 -0.97 6.88 -2.77
N GLY A 73 -1.83 6.96 -3.79
CA GLY A 73 -1.63 6.29 -5.08
C GLY A 73 -1.80 4.76 -5.00
N CYS A 74 -1.93 4.09 -6.15
CA CYS A 74 -2.10 2.64 -6.18
C CYS A 74 -0.77 1.92 -5.92
N ARG A 75 -0.67 1.18 -4.82
CA ARG A 75 0.57 0.49 -4.44
C ARG A 75 0.85 -0.74 -5.31
N ALA A 76 -0.20 -1.38 -5.81
CA ALA A 76 -0.07 -2.49 -6.77
C ALA A 76 0.55 -2.04 -8.10
N ARG A 77 0.19 -0.85 -8.59
CA ARG A 77 0.76 -0.28 -9.82
C ARG A 77 2.19 0.22 -9.62
N ALA A 78 2.47 0.87 -8.50
CA ALA A 78 3.83 1.24 -8.13
C ALA A 78 4.74 0.00 -8.16
N TYR A 79 4.32 -1.11 -7.54
CA TYR A 79 5.06 -2.37 -7.60
C TYR A 79 5.17 -2.93 -9.02
N ALA A 80 4.07 -2.99 -9.77
CA ALA A 80 4.08 -3.56 -11.13
C ALA A 80 5.00 -2.81 -12.11
N MET A 81 5.14 -1.49 -11.95
CA MET A 81 5.98 -0.67 -12.85
C MET A 81 7.41 -0.48 -12.36
N HIS A 82 7.63 -0.44 -11.05
CA HIS A 82 8.95 -0.10 -10.48
C HIS A 82 9.62 -1.27 -9.73
N GLY A 83 8.91 -2.37 -9.48
CA GLY A 83 9.36 -3.42 -8.58
C GLY A 83 9.39 -3.00 -7.10
N ASP A 84 8.88 -1.80 -6.78
CA ASP A 84 8.88 -1.21 -5.45
C ASP A 84 7.48 -0.64 -5.15
N TYR A 85 6.77 -1.25 -4.21
CA TYR A 85 5.43 -0.82 -3.81
C TYR A 85 5.43 0.51 -3.04
N MET A 86 6.59 0.96 -2.57
CA MET A 86 6.77 2.25 -1.92
C MET A 86 7.12 3.36 -2.91
N ALA A 87 7.33 3.03 -4.20
CA ALA A 87 7.57 4.02 -5.24
C ALA A 87 6.35 4.93 -5.51
N GLU A 88 6.56 5.97 -6.31
CA GLU A 88 5.47 6.84 -6.73
C GLU A 88 4.43 6.10 -7.59
N GLU A 89 3.21 6.65 -7.67
CA GLU A 89 2.22 6.14 -8.61
C GLU A 89 2.56 6.58 -10.04
N PRO A 90 2.92 5.65 -10.96
CA PRO A 90 3.40 5.97 -12.31
C PRO A 90 2.43 6.80 -13.15
N PHE A 91 1.12 6.65 -12.93
CA PHE A 91 0.09 7.34 -13.72
C PHE A 91 -0.44 8.63 -13.09
N CYS A 92 0.12 9.06 -11.96
CA CYS A 92 -0.23 10.35 -11.39
C CYS A 92 0.35 11.46 -12.29
N SER A 93 -0.48 12.43 -12.71
CA SER A 93 -0.03 13.61 -13.45
C SER A 93 0.34 14.79 -12.55
N HIS A 94 0.04 14.71 -11.25
CA HIS A 94 0.36 15.75 -10.29
C HIS A 94 1.88 15.85 -10.07
N VAL A 95 2.37 17.08 -10.00
CA VAL A 95 3.74 17.41 -9.59
C VAL A 95 3.65 18.14 -8.25
N PRO A 96 4.12 17.52 -7.15
CA PRO A 96 4.11 18.13 -5.83
C PRO A 96 4.72 19.52 -5.80
N ALA A 97 4.14 20.43 -5.02
CA ALA A 97 4.65 21.80 -4.89
C ALA A 97 6.10 21.86 -4.41
N LYS A 98 6.55 20.87 -3.61
CA LYS A 98 7.92 20.76 -3.09
C LYS A 98 8.96 20.34 -4.16
N LEU A 99 8.52 19.85 -5.31
CA LEU A 99 9.38 19.37 -6.40
C LEU A 99 9.42 20.32 -7.61
N LYS A 100 8.71 21.44 -7.53
CA LYS A 100 8.82 22.55 -8.49
C LYS A 100 9.92 23.49 -8.04
#